data_AF-A0A1I7VQS3-F1
#
_entry.id   AF-A0A1I7VQS3-F1
#
_cell.length_a   1.000
_cell.length_b   1.000
_cell.length_c   1.000
_cell.angle_alpha   90.00
_cell.angle_beta   90.00
_cell.angle_gamma   90.00
#
_symmetry.space_group_name_H-M   'P 1'
#
loop_
_entity.id
_entity.type
_entity.pdbx_description
1 polymer ?
#
loop_
_entity_poly.entity_id
_entity_poly.type
_entity_poly.pdbx_seq_one_letter_code
_entity_poly.pdbx_strand_id
1 'polypeptide(L)'
;MYQSSDKIEITRYPPGVHGFSNSPSYEPFKKVQRGVEKMSGIIEEINSKNLSEGEIIERLLQLATDKYQCFPDDQLKRRCGRSNELCKYRAAVFVRYPDGIPYGTRSHTIIVVDHNNRATYYEKSMETGAGKASEATWTERIFHFELI
;
A
#
# COMPACT_ATOMS: atom_id res chain seq x y z
N MET A 1 -15.43 -7.63 -8.94
CA MET A 1 -15.43 -9.09 -8.82
C MET A 1 -14.55 -9.65 -9.92
N TYR A 2 -13.60 -10.55 -9.61
CA TYR A 2 -13.02 -11.42 -10.64
C TYR A 2 -14.18 -12.16 -11.31
N GLN A 3 -14.21 -12.20 -12.64
CA GLN A 3 -15.24 -12.97 -13.31
C GLN A 3 -14.83 -14.44 -13.18
N SER A 4 -15.77 -15.32 -12.82
CA SER A 4 -15.49 -16.76 -12.64
C SER A 4 -14.96 -17.45 -13.92
N SER A 5 -14.97 -16.75 -15.06
CA SER A 5 -14.43 -17.18 -16.34
C SER A 5 -12.97 -16.76 -16.59
N ASP A 6 -12.36 -15.96 -15.71
CA ASP A 6 -10.95 -15.56 -15.87
C ASP A 6 -10.07 -16.80 -15.67
N LYS A 7 -9.31 -17.19 -16.70
CA LYS A 7 -8.38 -18.31 -16.64
C LYS A 7 -7.28 -17.97 -15.63
N ILE A 8 -7.15 -18.78 -14.57
CA ILE A 8 -6.09 -18.62 -13.57
C ILE A 8 -4.78 -19.08 -14.19
N GLU A 9 -3.84 -18.15 -14.36
CA GLU A 9 -2.51 -18.45 -14.91
C GLU A 9 -1.42 -18.07 -13.91
N ILE A 10 -0.48 -18.99 -13.68
CA ILE A 10 0.71 -18.71 -12.88
C ILE A 10 1.61 -17.79 -13.70
N THR A 11 1.81 -16.57 -13.22
CA THR A 11 2.63 -15.56 -13.90
C THR A 11 3.93 -15.35 -13.11
N ARG A 12 5.07 -15.50 -13.79
CA ARG A 12 6.39 -15.16 -13.24
C ARG A 12 6.73 -13.71 -13.59
N TYR A 13 7.05 -12.92 -12.56
CA TYR A 13 7.47 -11.53 -12.74
C TYR A 13 9.01 -11.43 -12.77
N PRO A 14 9.59 -10.63 -13.68
CA PRO A 14 11.03 -10.37 -13.68
C PRO A 14 11.44 -9.51 -12.47
N PRO A 15 12.74 -9.42 -12.14
CA PRO A 15 13.23 -8.45 -11.17
C PRO A 15 12.75 -7.03 -11.48
N GLY A 16 12.26 -6.31 -10.47
CA GLY A 16 11.74 -4.95 -10.64
C GLY A 16 10.68 -4.57 -9.61
N VAL A 17 10.07 -3.40 -9.81
CA VAL A 17 8.98 -2.87 -8.98
C VAL A 17 7.63 -3.28 -9.57
N HIS A 18 6.80 -3.96 -8.77
CA HIS A 18 5.49 -4.46 -9.20
C HIS A 18 4.39 -3.99 -8.26
N GLY A 19 3.22 -3.68 -8.83
CA GLY A 19 2.05 -3.22 -8.08
C GLY A 19 0.85 -4.14 -8.28
N PHE A 20 0.24 -4.58 -7.18
CA PHE A 20 -0.88 -5.53 -7.20
C PHE A 20 -2.08 -4.96 -6.44
N SER A 21 -3.29 -5.27 -6.91
CA SER A 21 -4.54 -4.87 -6.25
C SER A 21 -5.72 -5.73 -6.67
N ASN A 22 -6.94 -5.31 -6.32
CA ASN A 22 -8.18 -5.96 -6.75
C ASN A 22 -8.57 -5.68 -8.21
N SER A 23 -7.58 -5.45 -9.07
CA SER A 23 -7.69 -5.33 -10.52
C SER A 23 -6.59 -6.17 -11.18
N PRO A 24 -6.80 -6.65 -12.41
CA PRO A 24 -5.73 -7.31 -13.17
C PRO A 24 -4.50 -6.41 -13.31
N SER A 25 -3.32 -7.02 -13.36
CA SER A 25 -2.03 -6.30 -13.46
C SER A 25 -1.88 -5.51 -14.77
N TYR A 26 -2.53 -5.93 -15.85
CA TYR A 26 -2.55 -5.22 -17.14
C TYR A 26 -3.54 -4.04 -17.19
N GLU A 27 -4.46 -3.96 -16.23
CA GLU A 27 -5.40 -2.85 -16.08
C GLU A 27 -5.46 -2.43 -14.60
N PRO A 28 -4.36 -1.86 -14.07
CA PRO A 28 -4.24 -1.50 -12.66
C PRO A 28 -5.13 -0.30 -12.31
N PHE A 29 -5.53 -0.18 -11.04
CA PHE A 29 -6.04 1.09 -10.53
C PHE A 29 -4.98 2.19 -10.64
N LYS A 30 -5.38 3.44 -10.86
CA LYS A 30 -4.46 4.59 -10.96
C LYS A 30 -3.61 4.77 -9.71
N LYS A 31 -4.16 4.45 -8.53
CA LYS A 31 -3.40 4.48 -7.27
C LYS A 31 -2.26 3.45 -7.22
N VAL A 32 -2.40 2.33 -7.93
CA VAL A 32 -1.36 1.30 -8.02
C VAL A 32 -0.25 1.79 -8.93
N GLN A 33 -0.59 2.40 -10.08
CA GLN A 33 0.38 3.02 -10.98
C GLN A 33 1.21 4.10 -10.25
N ARG A 34 0.53 5.00 -9.52
CA ARG A 34 1.19 5.99 -8.66
C ARG A 34 2.07 5.36 -7.59
N GLY A 35 1.60 4.29 -6.97
CA GLY A 35 2.36 3.57 -5.95
C GLY A 35 3.65 2.96 -6.51
N VAL A 36 3.58 2.37 -7.71
CA VAL A 36 4.73 1.85 -8.45
C VAL A 36 5.72 2.96 -8.80
N GLU A 37 5.23 4.09 -9.36
CA GLU A 37 6.08 5.25 -9.68
C GLU A 37 6.84 5.76 -8.45
N LYS A 38 6.14 5.95 -7.33
CA LYS A 38 6.76 6.37 -6.07
C LYS A 38 7.74 5.34 -5.52
N MET A 39 7.40 4.06 -5.57
CA MET A 39 8.27 2.99 -5.11
C MET A 39 9.55 2.92 -5.95
N SER A 40 9.46 3.11 -7.27
CA SER A 40 10.64 3.20 -8.13
C SER A 40 11.56 4.35 -7.72
N GLY A 41 11.01 5.54 -7.45
CA GLY A 41 11.80 6.66 -6.92
C GLY A 41 12.46 6.35 -5.57
N ILE A 42 11.76 5.67 -4.66
CA ILE A 42 12.34 5.22 -3.38
C ILE A 42 13.52 4.26 -3.61
N ILE A 43 13.39 3.30 -4.54
CA ILE A 43 14.47 2.37 -4.89
C ILE A 43 15.65 3.11 -5.51
N GLU A 44 15.43 4.08 -6.39
CA GLU A 44 16.50 4.93 -6.95
C GLU A 44 17.24 5.70 -5.86
N GLU A 45 16.52 6.26 -4.88
CA GLU A 45 17.12 6.93 -3.72
C GLU A 45 17.94 5.97 -2.86
N ILE A 46 17.45 4.76 -2.60
CA ILE A 46 18.17 3.72 -1.85
C ILE A 46 19.46 3.33 -2.57
N ASN A 47 19.43 3.24 -3.89
CA ASN A 47 20.61 2.83 -4.68
C ASN A 47 21.63 3.96 -4.84
N SER A 48 21.19 5.22 -4.82
CA SER A 48 22.06 6.38 -5.05
C SER A 48 22.58 7.04 -3.77
N LYS A 49 21.92 6.80 -2.63
CA LYS A 49 22.25 7.38 -1.33
C LYS A 49 22.49 6.27 -0.32
N ASN A 50 23.42 6.48 0.61
CA ASN A 50 23.64 5.56 1.72
C ASN A 50 22.60 5.78 2.83
N LEU A 51 21.33 5.46 2.55
CA LEU A 51 20.22 5.63 3.49
C LEU A 51 20.33 4.63 4.64
N SER A 52 20.09 5.11 5.86
CA SER A 52 19.91 4.24 7.02
C SER A 52 18.60 3.45 6.91
N GLU A 53 18.51 2.32 7.63
CA GLU A 53 17.28 1.52 7.72
C GLU A 53 16.07 2.37 8.14
N GLY A 54 16.24 3.26 9.10
CA GLY A 54 15.19 4.16 9.57
C GLY A 54 14.70 5.11 8.48
N GLU A 55 15.59 5.66 7.66
CA GLU A 55 15.21 6.48 6.51
C GLU A 55 14.45 5.65 5.46
N ILE A 56 14.91 4.43 5.16
CA ILE A 56 14.20 3.54 4.23
C ILE A 56 12.77 3.28 4.71
N ILE A 57 12.60 2.92 5.99
CA ILE A 57 11.28 2.71 6.60
C ILE A 57 10.44 3.98 6.51
N GLU A 58 11.01 5.16 6.77
CA GLU A 58 10.30 6.43 6.67
C GLU A 58 9.78 6.69 5.25
N ARG A 59 10.59 6.49 4.21
CA ARG A 59 10.17 6.70 2.80
C ARG A 59 9.06 5.71 2.40
N LEU A 60 9.19 4.44 2.80
CA LEU A 60 8.17 3.42 2.57
C LEU A 60 6.87 3.75 3.32
N LEU A 61 6.96 4.29 4.54
CA LEU A 61 5.80 4.72 5.31
C LEU A 61 5.11 5.94 4.69
N GLN A 62 5.87 6.90 4.15
CA GLN A 62 5.33 8.04 3.41
C GLN A 62 4.54 7.56 2.16
N LEU A 63 5.02 6.53 1.46
CA LEU A 63 4.26 5.88 0.39
C LEU A 63 3.00 5.20 0.92
N ALA A 64 3.12 4.37 1.96
CA ALA A 64 1.99 3.62 2.54
C ALA A 64 0.89 4.53 3.11
N THR A 65 1.25 5.76 3.51
CA THR A 65 0.34 6.78 4.03
C THR A 65 -0.05 7.84 3.00
N ASP A 66 0.23 7.63 1.71
CA ASP A 66 -0.14 8.57 0.65
C ASP A 66 -1.66 8.71 0.51
N LYS A 67 -2.16 9.92 0.79
CA LYS A 67 -3.59 10.28 0.77
C LYS A 67 -4.05 10.84 -0.58
N TYR A 68 -3.16 10.95 -1.57
CA TYR A 68 -3.52 11.48 -2.88
C TYR A 68 -4.58 10.60 -3.55
N GLN A 69 -5.74 11.19 -3.85
CA GLN A 69 -6.86 10.50 -4.48
C GLN A 69 -6.68 10.50 -5.99
N CYS A 70 -6.31 9.34 -6.55
CA CYS A 70 -6.18 9.13 -7.99
C CYS A 70 -7.55 8.98 -8.65
N PHE A 71 -8.39 10.01 -8.59
CA PHE A 71 -9.76 10.03 -9.10
C PHE A 71 -9.91 11.12 -10.18
N PRO A 72 -10.68 10.90 -11.27
CA PRO A 72 -11.43 9.69 -11.59
C PRO A 72 -10.53 8.51 -11.99
N ASP A 73 -10.96 7.30 -11.62
CA ASP A 73 -10.32 6.03 -12.00
C ASP A 73 -11.40 5.10 -12.56
N ASP A 74 -11.37 4.85 -13.86
CA ASP A 74 -12.41 4.10 -14.54
C ASP A 74 -12.39 2.61 -14.19
N GLN A 75 -11.22 2.05 -13.92
CA GLN A 75 -11.10 0.67 -13.46
C GLN A 75 -11.67 0.52 -12.04
N LEU A 76 -11.39 1.50 -11.17
CA LEU A 76 -11.97 1.55 -9.84
C LEU A 76 -13.49 1.69 -9.92
N LYS A 77 -14.03 2.58 -10.77
CA LYS A 77 -15.48 2.73 -10.97
C LYS A 77 -16.14 1.41 -11.38
N ARG A 78 -15.58 0.69 -12.35
CA ARG A 78 -16.09 -0.62 -12.80
C ARG A 78 -16.13 -1.65 -11.67
N ARG A 79 -15.13 -1.64 -10.77
CA ARG A 79 -14.96 -2.67 -9.73
C ARG A 79 -15.60 -2.32 -8.38
N CYS A 80 -15.86 -1.03 -8.11
CA CYS A 80 -16.29 -0.54 -6.80
C CYS A 80 -17.73 -0.96 -6.43
N GLY A 81 -18.61 -1.14 -7.42
CA GLY A 81 -19.99 -1.62 -7.21
C GLY A 81 -20.84 -0.72 -6.30
N ARG A 82 -20.44 0.55 -6.14
CA ARG A 82 -21.10 1.57 -5.31
C ARG A 82 -21.22 2.87 -6.09
N SER A 83 -21.90 3.88 -5.52
CA SER A 83 -21.94 5.22 -6.09
C SER A 83 -20.54 5.82 -6.25
N ASN A 84 -20.35 6.65 -7.29
CA ASN A 84 -19.07 7.30 -7.59
C ASN A 84 -18.49 8.05 -6.37
N GLU A 85 -19.35 8.69 -5.57
CA GLU A 85 -18.97 9.42 -4.35
C GLU A 85 -18.28 8.55 -3.30
N LEU A 86 -18.69 7.28 -3.14
CA LEU A 86 -18.06 6.37 -2.19
C LEU A 86 -16.80 5.72 -2.74
N CYS A 87 -16.65 5.67 -4.07
CA CYS A 87 -15.50 5.05 -4.71
C CYS A 87 -14.25 5.92 -4.62
N LYS A 88 -14.38 7.25 -4.59
CA LYS A 88 -13.24 8.18 -4.48
C LYS A 88 -12.36 7.93 -3.25
N TYR A 89 -12.95 7.48 -2.13
CA TYR A 89 -12.21 7.15 -0.91
C TYR A 89 -11.29 5.93 -1.06
N ARG A 90 -11.55 5.06 -2.04
CA ARG A 90 -10.68 3.93 -2.40
C ARG A 90 -9.61 4.29 -3.43
N ALA A 91 -9.60 5.52 -3.94
CA ALA A 91 -8.66 5.96 -4.98
C ALA A 91 -7.31 6.44 -4.43
N ALA A 92 -7.09 6.38 -3.11
CA ALA A 92 -5.80 6.64 -2.47
C ALA A 92 -5.12 5.33 -2.00
N VAL A 93 -3.80 5.37 -1.80
CA VAL A 93 -3.06 4.28 -1.16
C VAL A 93 -3.51 4.14 0.29
N PHE A 94 -3.50 5.26 1.03
CA PHE A 94 -4.11 5.36 2.34
C PHE A 94 -5.63 5.54 2.21
N VAL A 95 -6.37 4.43 2.31
CA VAL A 95 -7.83 4.44 2.18
C VAL A 95 -8.44 4.98 3.47
N ARG A 96 -9.24 6.04 3.36
CA ARG A 96 -9.97 6.60 4.50
C ARG A 96 -11.34 7.06 4.07
N TYR A 97 -12.37 6.46 4.66
CA TYR A 97 -13.75 6.94 4.53
C TYR A 97 -14.05 8.03 5.57
N PRO A 98 -15.11 8.83 5.36
CA PRO A 98 -15.63 9.74 6.39
C PRO A 98 -16.03 8.99 7.66
N ASP A 99 -16.00 9.70 8.79
CA ASP A 99 -16.48 9.16 10.06
C ASP A 99 -17.95 8.74 9.93
N GLY A 100 -18.31 7.59 10.53
CA GLY A 100 -19.59 6.92 10.34
C GLY A 100 -19.56 5.75 9.34
N ILE A 101 -18.50 5.61 8.54
CA ILE A 101 -18.25 4.43 7.71
C ILE A 101 -16.98 3.71 8.20
N PRO A 102 -17.09 2.54 8.86
CA PRO A 102 -15.96 1.88 9.51
C PRO A 102 -15.11 1.07 8.52
N TYR A 103 -14.58 1.73 7.48
CA TYR A 103 -13.71 1.09 6.48
C TYR A 103 -12.54 2.00 6.09
N GLY A 104 -11.33 1.45 6.09
CA GLY A 104 -10.11 2.16 5.72
C GLY A 104 -8.85 1.39 6.09
N THR A 105 -7.70 1.99 5.78
CA THR A 105 -6.39 1.49 6.18
C THR A 105 -6.24 1.58 7.70
N ARG A 106 -5.91 0.45 8.33
CA ARG A 106 -5.76 0.32 9.80
C ARG A 106 -4.35 -0.10 10.23
N SER A 107 -3.53 -0.57 9.30
CA SER A 107 -2.16 -0.96 9.56
C SER A 107 -1.31 -0.73 8.32
N HIS A 108 -0.01 -0.57 8.54
CA HIS A 108 1.03 -0.52 7.54
C HIS A 108 2.11 -1.48 8.00
N THR A 109 2.49 -2.42 7.14
CA THR A 109 3.57 -3.37 7.39
C THR A 109 4.66 -3.11 6.37
N ILE A 110 5.88 -2.89 6.85
CA ILE A 110 7.07 -2.71 6.04
C ILE A 110 8.04 -3.81 6.43
N ILE A 111 8.53 -4.54 5.43
CA ILE A 111 9.53 -5.59 5.62
C ILE A 111 10.72 -5.21 4.75
N VAL A 112 11.87 -5.03 5.40
CA VAL A 112 13.16 -4.79 4.72
C VAL A 112 14.04 -6.00 5.03
N VAL A 113 14.74 -6.50 4.02
CA VAL A 113 15.69 -7.61 4.16
C VAL A 113 17.01 -7.14 3.57
N ASP A 114 18.07 -7.19 4.36
CA ASP A 114 19.41 -6.81 3.90
C ASP A 114 20.20 -8.01 3.33
N HIS A 115 21.40 -7.72 2.81
CA HIS A 115 22.25 -8.73 2.16
C HIS A 115 22.84 -9.77 3.14
N ASN A 116 22.72 -9.56 4.45
CA ASN A 116 23.16 -10.50 5.47
C ASN A 116 22.02 -11.37 5.99
N ASN A 117 20.88 -11.42 5.28
CA ASN A 117 19.66 -12.13 5.68
C ASN A 117 19.00 -11.59 6.95
N ARG A 118 19.37 -10.39 7.39
CA ARG A 118 18.71 -9.75 8.51
C ARG A 118 17.45 -9.04 8.01
N ALA A 119 16.32 -9.43 8.57
CA ALA A 119 15.01 -8.87 8.29
C ALA A 119 14.58 -7.91 9.38
N THR A 120 14.01 -6.79 8.95
CA THR A 120 13.36 -5.79 9.80
C THR A 120 11.90 -5.74 9.46
N TYR A 121 11.06 -6.10 10.43
CA TYR A 121 9.61 -5.94 10.37
C TYR A 121 9.24 -4.68 11.14
N TYR A 122 8.66 -3.71 10.43
CA TYR A 122 8.07 -2.53 11.01
C TYR A 122 6.55 -2.56 10.80
N GLU A 123 5.80 -2.32 11.87
CA GLU A 123 4.34 -2.18 11.80
C GLU A 123 3.86 -0.92 12.49
N LYS A 124 3.04 -0.16 11.77
CA LYS A 124 2.28 0.98 12.29
C LYS A 124 0.79 0.69 12.21
N SER A 125 0.18 0.43 13.36
CA SER A 125 -1.21 -0.03 13.47
C SER A 125 -2.08 0.92 14.31
N MET A 126 -3.31 1.15 13.86
CA MET A 126 -4.33 1.90 14.57
C MET A 126 -4.75 1.14 15.84
N GLU A 127 -4.77 1.82 16.98
CA GLU A 127 -5.23 1.22 18.24
C GLU A 127 -6.74 0.88 18.19
N THR A 128 -7.12 -0.19 18.90
CA THR A 128 -8.51 -0.57 19.05
C THR A 128 -9.23 0.42 19.97
N GLY A 129 -10.47 0.80 19.63
CA GLY A 129 -11.32 1.64 20.49
C GLY A 129 -11.51 3.08 20.01
N ALA A 130 -10.85 3.49 18.92
CA ALA A 130 -11.13 4.77 18.30
C ALA A 130 -12.59 4.82 17.78
N GLY A 131 -13.41 5.71 18.35
CA GLY A 131 -14.79 5.92 17.89
C GLY A 131 -14.88 6.52 16.48
N LYS A 132 -13.87 7.32 16.11
CA LYS A 132 -13.70 7.91 14.78
C LYS A 132 -12.29 7.68 14.25
N ALA A 133 -12.16 7.50 12.94
CA ALA A 133 -10.84 7.33 12.31
C ALA A 133 -10.00 8.63 12.38
N SER A 134 -10.66 9.78 12.54
CA SER A 134 -10.03 11.08 12.79
C SER A 134 -9.35 11.20 14.16
N GLU A 135 -9.84 10.46 15.15
CA GLU A 135 -9.40 10.50 16.54
C GLU A 135 -8.49 9.31 16.90
N ALA A 136 -8.13 8.51 15.89
CA ALA A 136 -7.38 7.30 16.07
C ALA A 136 -5.93 7.54 16.49
N THR A 137 -5.53 6.89 17.58
CA THR A 137 -4.14 6.73 17.99
C THR A 137 -3.48 5.58 17.21
N TRP A 138 -2.16 5.66 17.03
CA TRP A 138 -1.38 4.68 16.29
C TRP A 138 -0.21 4.21 17.13
N THR A 139 0.04 2.90 17.11
CA THR A 139 1.21 2.26 17.72
C THR A 139 2.18 1.84 16.65
N GLU A 140 3.47 1.94 16.98
CA GLU A 140 4.56 1.50 16.12
C GLU A 140 5.33 0.39 16.82
N ARG A 141 5.68 -0.66 16.08
CA ARG A 141 6.46 -1.79 16.57
C ARG A 141 7.53 -2.11 15.53
N ILE A 142 8.72 -2.44 16.00
CA ILE A 142 9.83 -2.88 15.16
C ILE A 142 10.42 -4.17 15.73
N PHE A 143 10.68 -5.14 14.86
CA PHE A 143 11.31 -6.41 15.20
C PHE A 143 12.41 -6.70 14.20
N HIS A 144 13.52 -7.25 14.70
CA HIS A 144 14.67 -7.67 13.91
C HIS A 144 14.86 -9.18 14.08
N PHE A 145 15.08 -9.89 12.99
CA PHE A 145 15.33 -11.34 13.02
C PHE A 145 16.15 -11.78 11.80
N GLU A 146 16.85 -12.90 11.94
CA GLU A 146 17.64 -13.50 10.84
C GLU A 146 16.79 -14.49 10.05
N LEU A 147 16.93 -14.49 8.72
CA LEU A 147 16.36 -15.51 7.84
C LEU A 147 17.32 -16.70 7.76
N ILE A 148 16.77 -17.91 7.91
CA ILE A 148 17.49 -19.19 7.90
C ILE A 148 17.80 -19.61 6.46
#